data_AF-A0A944X3M6-F1
#
_entry.id   AF-A0A944X3M6-F1
#
_cell.length_a   1.000
_cell.length_b   1.000
_cell.length_c   1.000
_cell.angle_alpha   90.00
_cell.angle_beta   90.00
_cell.angle_gamma   90.00
#
_symmetry.space_group_name_H-M   'P 1'
#
loop_
_entity.id
_entity.type
_entity.pdbx_description
1 polymer ?
#
loop_
_entity_poly.entity_id
_entity_poly.type
_entity_poly.pdbx_seq_one_letter_code
_entity_poly.pdbx_strand_id
1 'polypeptide(L)'
;MTMRKFLTAGIMIFFLIGFLFQPVLAFHLAGDDPLDPAGYPRFDPQWKEKQDALFEKYGLEDGKVYNSTNCETIKPLLPEPVYNWVKRGEWEIPVKALKYDMGTAWAKLRKYDVLNKGMYTLGDRTQIIEKATGTYPQDMTGTTFPVEDIDFSNPETAAVKIMHNTFTFTDAAGALIRDLIQEWVGLEGSQKYIFGTLTILSYLDINNGLPNPNEFKATQLINFSEPYDVKGTGLLNWRYLDGSPDKG
;
A
#
# COMPACT_ATOMS: atom_id res chain seq x y z
N MET A 1 -60.41 13.88 16.76
CA MET A 1 -59.00 13.42 16.77
C MET A 1 -58.26 14.21 15.69
N THR A 2 -57.40 15.13 16.11
CA THR A 2 -57.09 16.36 15.37
C THR A 2 -55.96 16.20 14.36
N MET A 3 -56.06 16.94 13.25
CA MET A 3 -55.15 17.09 12.10
C MET A 3 -53.64 17.12 12.46
N ARG A 4 -53.31 17.55 13.69
CA ARG A 4 -51.98 17.51 14.28
C ARG A 4 -51.39 16.09 14.38
N LYS A 5 -52.19 15.06 14.71
CA LYS A 5 -51.71 13.65 14.78
C LYS A 5 -51.40 13.07 13.40
N PHE A 6 -52.15 13.48 12.37
CA PHE A 6 -51.87 13.07 10.99
C PHE A 6 -50.59 13.72 10.45
N LEU A 7 -50.36 15.00 10.77
CA LEU A 7 -49.14 15.69 10.37
C LEU A 7 -47.90 15.09 11.05
N THR A 8 -47.97 14.76 12.35
CA THR A 8 -46.85 14.12 13.07
C THR A 8 -46.59 12.70 12.57
N ALA A 9 -47.64 11.91 12.28
CA ALA A 9 -47.49 10.57 11.71
C ALA A 9 -46.91 10.62 10.29
N GLY A 10 -47.35 11.55 9.45
CA GLY A 10 -46.83 11.74 8.10
C GLY A 10 -45.34 12.13 8.10
N ILE A 11 -44.93 13.04 8.98
CA ILE A 11 -43.52 13.44 9.13
C ILE A 11 -42.67 12.26 9.61
N MET A 12 -43.13 11.49 10.60
CA MET A 12 -42.38 10.31 11.07
C MET A 12 -42.26 9.21 10.01
N ILE A 13 -43.30 8.98 9.20
CA ILE A 13 -43.25 8.05 8.06
C ILE A 13 -42.24 8.55 7.01
N PHE A 14 -42.19 9.85 6.74
CA PHE A 14 -41.23 10.44 5.80
C PHE A 14 -39.78 10.27 6.28
N PHE A 15 -39.52 10.44 7.59
CA PHE A 15 -38.20 10.18 8.18
C PHE A 15 -37.85 8.69 8.21
N LEU A 16 -38.81 7.80 8.49
CA LEU A 16 -38.62 6.35 8.44
C LEU A 16 -38.29 5.86 7.02
N ILE A 17 -38.98 6.38 6.00
CA ILE A 17 -38.68 6.09 4.60
C ILE A 17 -37.30 6.66 4.23
N GLY A 18 -36.98 7.89 4.65
CA GLY A 18 -35.64 8.47 4.47
C GLY A 18 -34.52 7.60 5.07
N PHE A 19 -34.70 7.09 6.29
CA PHE A 19 -33.75 6.18 6.94
C PHE A 19 -33.63 4.81 6.26
N LEU A 20 -34.71 4.30 5.67
CA LEU A 20 -34.70 3.03 4.93
C LEU A 20 -34.05 3.16 3.55
N PHE A 21 -34.06 4.36 2.95
CA PHE A 21 -33.43 4.63 1.65
C PHE A 21 -32.00 5.16 1.76
N GLN A 22 -31.56 5.65 2.93
CA GLN A 22 -30.17 6.10 3.12
C GLN A 22 -29.10 5.02 2.88
N PRO A 23 -29.28 3.73 3.25
CA PRO A 23 -28.32 2.69 2.88
C PRO A 23 -28.21 2.55 1.36
N VAL A 24 -29.34 2.56 0.66
CA VAL A 24 -29.39 2.38 -0.81
C VAL A 24 -28.74 3.55 -1.54
N LEU A 25 -28.93 4.79 -1.07
CA LEU A 25 -28.27 5.97 -1.63
C LEU A 25 -26.79 6.07 -1.26
N ALA A 26 -26.39 5.61 -0.06
CA ALA A 26 -24.98 5.58 0.35
C ALA A 26 -24.16 4.60 -0.51
N PHE A 27 -24.76 3.50 -0.98
CA PHE A 27 -24.11 2.54 -1.88
C PHE A 27 -23.92 3.05 -3.32
N HIS A 28 -24.63 4.11 -3.74
CA HIS A 28 -24.49 4.67 -5.09
C HIS A 28 -23.52 5.87 -5.17
N LEU A 29 -23.22 6.52 -4.03
CA LEU A 29 -22.34 7.70 -3.99
C LEU A 29 -20.88 7.37 -3.67
N ALA A 30 -20.60 6.18 -3.13
CA ALA A 30 -19.29 5.57 -3.19
C ALA A 30 -19.23 4.79 -4.51
N GLY A 31 -18.36 5.15 -5.45
CA GLY A 31 -18.30 4.60 -6.81
C GLY A 31 -17.92 3.11 -6.94
N ASP A 32 -18.33 2.26 -6.00
CA ASP A 32 -18.09 0.81 -6.00
C ASP A 32 -19.37 0.09 -6.44
N ASP A 33 -19.31 -0.64 -7.55
CA ASP A 33 -20.42 -1.47 -8.06
C ASP A 33 -20.82 -2.52 -7.01
N PRO A 34 -22.06 -2.48 -6.45
CA PRO A 34 -22.53 -3.49 -5.50
C PRO A 34 -22.69 -4.89 -6.12
N LEU A 35 -22.58 -5.01 -7.44
CA LEU A 35 -22.56 -6.25 -8.20
C LEU A 35 -21.14 -6.70 -8.60
N ASP A 36 -20.08 -6.01 -8.15
CA ASP A 36 -18.71 -6.46 -8.37
C ASP A 36 -18.54 -7.88 -7.78
N PRO A 37 -18.33 -8.91 -8.63
CA PRO A 37 -18.20 -10.29 -8.18
C PRO A 37 -17.01 -10.50 -7.23
N ALA A 38 -16.09 -9.54 -7.13
CA ALA A 38 -14.99 -9.57 -6.16
C ALA A 38 -15.43 -9.31 -4.71
N GLY A 39 -16.60 -8.69 -4.49
CA GLY A 39 -17.20 -8.49 -3.16
C GLY A 39 -16.35 -7.67 -2.18
N TYR A 40 -16.97 -7.24 -1.08
CA TYR A 40 -16.21 -6.72 0.06
C TYR A 40 -15.25 -7.81 0.57
N PRO A 41 -14.04 -7.43 1.07
CA PRO A 41 -13.15 -8.32 1.81
C PRO A 41 -13.96 -9.18 2.77
N ARG A 42 -14.11 -10.48 2.45
CA ARG A 42 -14.78 -11.38 3.39
C ARG A 42 -13.84 -11.51 4.57
N PHE A 43 -14.37 -11.21 5.76
CA PHE A 43 -13.78 -11.58 7.04
C PHE A 43 -13.25 -13.01 6.92
N ASP A 44 -11.96 -13.21 7.19
CA ASP A 44 -11.39 -14.56 7.22
C ASP A 44 -11.71 -15.15 8.59
N PRO A 45 -12.69 -16.05 8.75
CA PRO A 45 -13.07 -16.55 10.06
C PRO A 45 -11.94 -17.30 10.77
N GLN A 46 -10.87 -17.66 10.06
CA GLN A 46 -9.70 -18.36 10.59
C GLN A 46 -8.48 -17.44 10.81
N TRP A 47 -8.65 -16.11 10.72
CA TRP A 47 -7.52 -15.17 10.82
C TRP A 47 -6.76 -15.31 12.15
N LYS A 48 -7.50 -15.60 13.23
CA LYS A 48 -6.93 -15.70 14.58
C LYS A 48 -6.11 -16.98 14.72
N GLU A 49 -6.65 -18.10 14.26
CA GLU A 49 -5.98 -19.40 14.22
C GLU A 49 -4.70 -19.34 13.38
N LYS A 50 -4.71 -18.62 12.26
CA LYS A 50 -3.51 -18.41 11.43
C LYS A 50 -2.45 -17.59 12.15
N GLN A 51 -2.83 -16.54 12.85
CA GLN A 51 -1.91 -15.77 13.69
C GLN A 51 -1.33 -16.64 14.80
N ASP A 52 -2.17 -17.38 15.52
CA ASP A 52 -1.73 -18.22 16.63
C ASP A 52 -0.78 -19.32 16.14
N ALA A 53 -1.04 -19.91 14.97
CA ALA A 53 -0.12 -20.85 14.33
C ALA A 53 1.23 -20.23 13.95
N LEU A 54 1.27 -18.95 13.52
CA LEU A 54 2.53 -18.25 13.30
C LEU A 54 3.28 -18.00 14.60
N PHE A 55 2.57 -17.63 15.67
CA PHE A 55 3.16 -17.46 16.99
C PHE A 55 3.78 -18.77 17.49
N GLU A 56 3.05 -19.88 17.38
CA GLU A 56 3.54 -21.21 17.74
C GLU A 56 4.76 -21.62 16.91
N LYS A 57 4.66 -21.51 15.58
CA LYS A 57 5.74 -21.87 14.64
C LYS A 57 7.06 -21.18 14.95
N TYR A 58 7.01 -19.91 15.38
CA TYR A 58 8.19 -19.10 15.63
C TYR A 58 8.51 -18.91 17.12
N GLY A 59 7.81 -19.60 18.02
CA GLY A 59 8.00 -19.47 19.46
C GLY A 59 7.80 -18.04 19.97
N LEU A 60 6.84 -17.32 19.38
CA LEU A 60 6.47 -15.96 19.75
C LEU A 60 5.36 -15.97 20.79
N GLU A 61 5.37 -14.98 21.67
CA GLU A 61 4.38 -14.81 22.73
C GLU A 61 3.84 -13.38 22.70
N ASP A 62 2.52 -13.23 22.86
CA ASP A 62 1.90 -11.89 22.90
C ASP A 62 2.39 -11.10 24.12
N GLY A 63 2.83 -9.88 23.87
CA GLY A 63 3.36 -8.98 24.89
C GLY A 63 4.81 -9.22 25.29
N LYS A 64 5.46 -10.28 24.77
CA LYS A 64 6.88 -10.53 25.01
C LYS A 64 7.73 -9.47 24.32
N VAL A 65 8.75 -9.01 25.03
CA VAL A 65 9.75 -8.08 24.51
C VAL A 65 11.04 -8.83 24.26
N TYR A 66 11.52 -8.76 23.03
CA TYR A 66 12.81 -9.32 22.65
C TYR A 66 13.90 -8.27 22.70
N ASN A 67 14.96 -8.55 23.44
CA ASN A 67 16.13 -7.69 23.63
C ASN A 67 17.42 -8.53 23.63
N SER A 68 18.55 -7.93 23.98
CA SER A 68 19.87 -8.58 23.92
C SER A 68 19.98 -9.89 24.72
N THR A 69 19.12 -10.11 25.71
CA THR A 69 19.15 -11.30 26.57
C THR A 69 18.41 -12.51 25.98
N ASN A 70 17.52 -12.31 25.00
CA ASN A 70 16.64 -13.35 24.47
C ASN A 70 16.40 -13.27 22.94
N CYS A 71 17.15 -12.43 22.21
CA CYS A 71 16.94 -12.17 20.78
C CYS A 71 17.29 -13.33 19.83
N GLU A 72 17.99 -14.37 20.29
CA GLU A 72 18.34 -15.52 19.45
C GLU A 72 17.10 -16.22 18.88
N THR A 73 15.98 -16.24 19.62
CA THR A 73 14.71 -16.83 19.17
C THR A 73 14.16 -16.14 17.92
N ILE A 74 14.36 -14.83 17.79
CA ILE A 74 13.82 -14.04 16.67
C ILE A 74 14.85 -13.76 15.57
N LYS A 75 16.10 -14.24 15.71
CA LYS A 75 17.13 -14.13 14.68
C LYS A 75 16.64 -14.51 13.27
N PRO A 76 15.94 -15.64 13.05
CA PRO A 76 15.50 -16.01 11.70
C PRO A 76 14.39 -15.11 11.12
N LEU A 77 13.80 -14.23 11.93
CA LEU A 77 12.74 -13.30 11.52
C LEU A 77 13.26 -11.91 11.17
N LEU A 78 14.54 -11.63 11.45
CA LEU A 78 15.11 -10.30 11.32
C LEU A 78 16.16 -10.27 10.20
N PRO A 79 16.25 -9.17 9.44
CA PRO A 79 17.45 -8.87 8.68
C PRO A 79 18.67 -8.81 9.61
N GLU A 80 19.82 -9.30 9.14
CA GLU A 80 21.06 -9.38 9.93
C GLU A 80 21.44 -8.04 10.62
N PRO A 81 21.33 -6.86 9.98
CA PRO A 81 21.59 -5.59 10.67
C PRO A 81 20.66 -5.33 11.87
N VAL A 82 19.38 -5.66 11.72
CA VAL A 82 18.36 -5.45 12.77
C VAL A 82 18.61 -6.38 13.95
N TYR A 83 18.90 -7.66 13.68
CA TYR A 83 19.30 -8.60 14.74
C TYR A 83 20.54 -8.11 15.49
N ASN A 84 21.53 -7.57 14.78
CA ASN A 84 22.73 -7.02 15.41
C ASN A 84 22.45 -5.80 16.30
N TRP A 85 21.47 -4.95 15.97
CA TRP A 85 21.02 -3.86 16.86
C TRP A 85 20.39 -4.39 18.15
N VAL A 86 19.49 -5.37 18.05
CA VAL A 86 18.85 -5.99 19.22
C VAL A 86 19.88 -6.70 20.09
N LYS A 87 20.81 -7.44 19.48
CA LYS A 87 21.87 -8.17 20.18
C LYS A 87 22.79 -7.25 20.99
N ARG A 88 23.08 -6.05 20.48
CA ARG A 88 23.87 -5.04 21.21
C ARG A 88 23.08 -4.31 22.30
N GLY A 89 21.79 -4.58 22.44
CA GLY A 89 20.91 -3.92 23.40
C GLY A 89 20.52 -2.50 22.97
N GLU A 90 20.69 -2.16 21.70
CA GLU A 90 20.30 -0.85 21.16
C GLU A 90 18.78 -0.78 20.94
N TRP A 91 18.17 -1.91 20.58
CA TRP A 91 16.76 -2.03 20.23
C TRP A 91 16.07 -3.10 21.04
N GLU A 92 14.80 -2.86 21.38
CA GLU A 92 13.88 -3.85 21.92
C GLU A 92 12.68 -4.00 20.98
N ILE A 93 12.27 -5.23 20.71
CA ILE A 93 11.16 -5.54 19.80
C ILE A 93 9.99 -6.10 20.61
N PRO A 94 8.94 -5.30 20.88
CA PRO A 94 7.72 -5.80 21.48
C PRO A 94 6.89 -6.57 20.46
N VAL A 95 6.52 -7.80 20.78
CA VAL A 95 5.55 -8.58 19.99
C VAL A 95 4.15 -8.33 20.54
N LYS A 96 3.19 -8.07 19.65
CA LYS A 96 1.78 -7.91 19.99
C LYS A 96 0.90 -8.71 19.06
N ALA A 97 -0.03 -9.48 19.62
CA ALA A 97 -1.09 -10.13 18.87
C ALA A 97 -2.07 -9.08 18.33
N LEU A 98 -2.48 -9.23 17.08
CA LEU A 98 -3.52 -8.37 16.51
C LEU A 98 -4.87 -8.75 17.15
N LYS A 99 -5.66 -7.74 17.48
CA LYS A 99 -7.00 -7.90 18.08
C LYS A 99 -8.13 -7.89 17.05
N TYR A 100 -7.78 -7.72 15.79
CA TYR A 100 -8.69 -7.63 14.67
C TYR A 100 -8.08 -8.38 13.48
N ASP A 101 -8.97 -8.89 12.63
CA ASP A 101 -8.58 -9.32 11.29
C ASP A 101 -8.09 -8.06 10.56
N MET A 102 -6.81 -8.01 10.14
CA MET A 102 -6.37 -6.95 9.22
C MET A 102 -7.17 -6.98 7.91
N GLY A 103 -7.96 -8.03 7.70
CA GLY A 103 -8.92 -8.15 6.65
C GLY A 103 -8.23 -8.45 5.33
N THR A 104 -9.03 -8.93 4.40
CA THR A 104 -8.58 -9.18 3.04
C THR A 104 -8.58 -7.89 2.22
N ALA A 105 -7.96 -6.80 2.71
CA ALA A 105 -7.68 -5.62 1.87
C ALA A 105 -6.97 -6.06 0.57
N TRP A 106 -6.17 -7.12 0.66
CA TRP A 106 -5.59 -7.88 -0.44
C TRP A 106 -6.57 -8.69 -1.32
N ALA A 107 -7.73 -9.15 -0.83
CA ALA A 107 -8.72 -9.82 -1.69
C ALA A 107 -9.33 -8.88 -2.74
N LYS A 108 -9.51 -7.59 -2.42
CA LYS A 108 -9.87 -6.58 -3.44
C LYS A 108 -8.78 -6.46 -4.51
N LEU A 109 -7.52 -6.69 -4.12
CA LEU A 109 -6.37 -6.67 -5.02
C LEU A 109 -6.22 -7.97 -5.81
N ARG A 110 -6.77 -9.09 -5.33
CA ARG A 110 -6.65 -10.41 -5.98
C ARG A 110 -7.23 -10.45 -7.39
N LYS A 111 -8.30 -9.70 -7.67
CA LYS A 111 -8.82 -9.57 -9.04
C LYS A 111 -7.83 -8.85 -9.96
N TYR A 112 -7.02 -7.96 -9.41
CA TYR A 112 -5.97 -7.24 -10.11
C TYR A 112 -4.67 -8.04 -10.19
N ASP A 113 -4.41 -8.94 -9.23
CA ASP A 113 -3.28 -9.88 -9.29
C ASP A 113 -3.39 -10.80 -10.52
N VAL A 114 -4.58 -11.32 -10.82
CA VAL A 114 -4.72 -12.28 -11.95
C VAL A 114 -4.57 -11.64 -13.33
N LEU A 115 -4.72 -10.31 -13.45
CA LEU A 115 -4.66 -9.62 -14.74
C LEU A 115 -3.28 -9.76 -15.39
N ASN A 116 -2.22 -9.69 -14.58
CA ASN A 116 -0.84 -9.62 -15.05
C ASN A 116 -0.13 -10.98 -15.09
N LYS A 117 -0.88 -12.07 -14.89
CA LYS A 117 -0.33 -13.42 -14.82
C LYS A 117 0.47 -13.77 -16.06
N GLY A 118 1.75 -14.07 -15.85
CA GLY A 118 2.67 -14.41 -16.93
C GLY A 118 2.98 -13.29 -17.94
N MET A 119 2.44 -12.08 -17.81
CA MET A 119 2.62 -11.00 -18.80
C MET A 119 4.01 -10.37 -18.75
N TYR A 120 4.61 -10.28 -17.56
CA TYR A 120 5.85 -9.55 -17.34
C TYR A 120 7.04 -10.44 -16.95
N THR A 121 8.24 -9.93 -17.20
CA THR A 121 9.51 -10.49 -16.75
C THR A 121 10.45 -9.38 -16.28
N LEU A 122 11.56 -9.74 -15.64
CA LEU A 122 12.65 -8.83 -15.36
C LEU A 122 13.59 -8.75 -16.57
N GLY A 123 13.99 -7.54 -16.93
CA GLY A 123 15.06 -7.27 -17.89
C GLY A 123 16.46 -7.36 -17.27
N ASP A 124 17.47 -7.02 -18.08
CA ASP A 124 18.89 -7.02 -17.74
C ASP A 124 19.26 -6.09 -16.57
N ARG A 125 18.56 -4.96 -16.43
CA ARG A 125 18.73 -3.97 -15.36
C ARG A 125 17.62 -4.07 -14.32
N THR A 126 17.02 -5.26 -14.19
CA THR A 126 15.91 -5.57 -13.28
C THR A 126 14.63 -4.73 -13.49
N GLN A 127 14.52 -4.03 -14.62
CA GLN A 127 13.30 -3.33 -15.04
C GLN A 127 12.19 -4.31 -15.44
N ILE A 128 10.95 -3.84 -15.40
CA ILE A 128 9.79 -4.59 -15.88
C ILE A 128 9.83 -4.61 -17.41
N ILE A 129 9.69 -5.79 -18.01
CA ILE A 129 9.54 -5.99 -19.45
C ILE A 129 8.27 -6.79 -19.71
N GLU A 130 7.42 -6.28 -20.59
CA GLU A 130 6.26 -7.01 -21.12
C GLU A 130 6.74 -8.07 -22.11
N LYS A 131 6.37 -9.33 -21.88
CA LYS A 131 6.82 -10.46 -22.72
C LYS A 131 6.31 -10.39 -24.14
N ALA A 132 5.11 -9.83 -24.35
CA ALA A 132 4.49 -9.74 -25.67
C ALA A 132 5.24 -8.78 -26.60
N THR A 133 5.69 -7.64 -26.07
CA THR A 133 6.36 -6.59 -26.85
C THR A 133 7.88 -6.62 -26.72
N GLY A 134 8.42 -7.23 -25.66
CA GLY A 134 9.84 -7.17 -25.32
C GLY A 134 10.30 -5.80 -24.84
N THR A 135 9.36 -4.89 -24.52
CA THR A 135 9.63 -3.51 -24.12
C THR A 135 9.03 -3.20 -22.76
N TYR A 136 9.30 -2.00 -22.22
CA TYR A 136 8.67 -1.55 -20.98
C TYR A 136 7.17 -1.34 -21.22
N PRO A 137 6.28 -1.80 -20.30
CA PRO A 137 4.84 -1.69 -20.48
C PRO A 137 4.38 -0.24 -20.58
N GLN A 138 3.53 0.05 -21.56
CA GLN A 138 2.91 1.37 -21.75
C GLN A 138 1.65 1.54 -20.90
N ASP A 139 1.05 0.43 -20.46
CA ASP A 139 -0.11 0.41 -19.58
C ASP A 139 0.02 -0.80 -18.66
N MET A 140 -0.33 -0.62 -17.39
CA MET A 140 -0.30 -1.68 -16.39
C MET A 140 -1.30 -1.40 -15.27
N THR A 141 -2.33 -2.25 -15.20
CA THR A 141 -3.30 -2.26 -14.11
C THR A 141 -3.06 -3.45 -13.20
N GLY A 142 -3.06 -3.23 -11.89
CA GLY A 142 -2.91 -4.30 -10.91
C GLY A 142 -1.48 -4.75 -10.65
N THR A 143 -1.29 -5.68 -9.71
CA THR A 143 0.03 -6.12 -9.23
C THR A 143 0.91 -6.61 -10.37
N THR A 144 2.14 -6.09 -10.47
CA THR A 144 3.05 -6.38 -11.59
C THR A 144 3.40 -7.87 -11.68
N PHE A 145 3.83 -8.49 -10.59
CA PHE A 145 4.17 -9.91 -10.52
C PHE A 145 3.23 -10.59 -9.52
N PRO A 146 2.24 -11.38 -9.97
CA PRO A 146 1.35 -12.07 -9.05
C PRO A 146 2.18 -12.91 -8.06
N VAL A 147 1.89 -12.86 -6.76
CA VAL A 147 2.72 -13.49 -5.73
C VAL A 147 2.93 -14.99 -5.98
N GLU A 148 1.90 -15.64 -6.53
CA GLU A 148 1.89 -17.03 -6.98
C GLU A 148 2.83 -17.35 -8.16
N ASP A 149 3.25 -16.34 -8.94
CA ASP A 149 4.22 -16.45 -10.03
C ASP A 149 5.67 -16.12 -9.56
N ILE A 150 5.86 -15.79 -8.27
CA ILE A 150 7.17 -15.48 -7.70
C ILE A 150 7.83 -16.77 -7.20
N ASP A 151 9.00 -17.08 -7.77
CA ASP A 151 9.82 -18.19 -7.33
C ASP A 151 10.68 -17.80 -6.12
N PHE A 152 10.22 -18.18 -4.93
CA PHE A 152 10.92 -17.93 -3.67
C PHE A 152 12.17 -18.79 -3.46
N SER A 153 12.43 -19.78 -4.33
CA SER A 153 13.69 -20.54 -4.28
C SER A 153 14.89 -19.72 -4.81
N ASN A 154 14.62 -18.67 -5.58
CA ASN A 154 15.60 -17.68 -6.02
C ASN A 154 15.36 -16.34 -5.28
N PRO A 155 15.96 -16.15 -4.10
CA PRO A 155 15.65 -15.03 -3.21
C PRO A 155 15.99 -13.66 -3.83
N GLU A 156 17.03 -13.58 -4.66
CA GLU A 156 17.44 -12.33 -5.31
C GLU A 156 16.34 -11.84 -6.27
N THR A 157 15.90 -12.70 -7.18
CA THR A 157 14.85 -12.34 -8.14
C THR A 157 13.49 -12.17 -7.47
N ALA A 158 13.20 -12.97 -6.44
CA ALA A 158 11.97 -12.85 -5.66
C ALA A 158 11.89 -11.48 -4.97
N ALA A 159 12.98 -11.04 -4.33
CA ALA A 159 13.03 -9.73 -3.69
C ALA A 159 12.77 -8.59 -4.68
N VAL A 160 13.39 -8.63 -5.87
CA VAL A 160 13.16 -7.61 -6.92
C VAL A 160 11.70 -7.59 -7.38
N LYS A 161 11.07 -8.74 -7.62
CA LYS A 161 9.65 -8.81 -8.03
C LYS A 161 8.72 -8.26 -6.94
N ILE A 162 9.00 -8.57 -5.67
CA ILE A 162 8.24 -8.04 -4.52
C ILE A 162 8.38 -6.52 -4.42
N MET A 163 9.58 -5.98 -4.67
CA MET A 163 9.79 -4.54 -4.70
C MET A 163 8.97 -3.86 -5.80
N HIS A 164 8.92 -4.42 -7.01
CA HIS A 164 8.08 -3.90 -8.08
C HIS A 164 6.60 -3.88 -7.69
N ASN A 165 6.09 -4.96 -7.09
CA ASN A 165 4.71 -5.02 -6.59
C ASN A 165 4.36 -3.93 -5.57
N THR A 166 5.34 -3.53 -4.75
CA THR A 166 5.14 -2.48 -3.73
C THR A 166 4.89 -1.13 -4.38
N PHE A 167 5.55 -0.84 -5.51
CA PHE A 167 5.39 0.43 -6.24
C PHE A 167 4.22 0.43 -7.22
N THR A 168 3.75 -0.74 -7.66
CA THR A 168 2.63 -0.85 -8.60
C THR A 168 1.40 -0.05 -8.19
N PHE A 169 1.03 -0.08 -6.90
CA PHE A 169 -0.14 0.66 -6.42
C PHE A 169 0.05 2.17 -6.43
N THR A 170 1.27 2.64 -6.19
CA THR A 170 1.57 4.08 -6.28
C THR A 170 1.55 4.52 -7.74
N ASP A 171 2.08 3.69 -8.63
CA ASP A 171 2.10 3.96 -10.07
C ASP A 171 0.68 3.88 -10.70
N ALA A 172 -0.23 3.10 -10.12
CA ALA A 172 -1.62 2.97 -10.61
C ALA A 172 -2.64 3.90 -9.91
N ALA A 173 -2.30 4.52 -8.77
CA ALA A 173 -3.23 5.33 -7.99
C ALA A 173 -3.54 6.73 -8.57
N GLY A 174 -2.94 7.11 -9.70
CA GLY A 174 -3.14 8.42 -10.34
C GLY A 174 -2.42 9.56 -9.61
N ALA A 175 -3.13 10.68 -9.41
CA ALA A 175 -2.57 11.86 -8.76
C ALA A 175 -2.57 11.72 -7.23
N LEU A 176 -1.41 11.96 -6.61
CA LEU A 176 -1.18 11.82 -5.19
C LEU A 176 -0.54 13.11 -4.63
N ILE A 177 -1.04 13.59 -3.50
CA ILE A 177 -0.36 14.60 -2.67
C ILE A 177 -0.18 14.01 -1.27
N ARG A 178 1.03 14.08 -0.74
CA ARG A 178 1.38 13.61 0.61
C ARG A 178 2.39 14.54 1.26
N ASP A 179 2.37 14.55 2.58
CA ASP A 179 3.47 15.12 3.36
C ASP A 179 4.71 14.24 3.17
N LEU A 180 5.84 14.90 2.93
CA LEU A 180 7.16 14.29 2.88
C LEU A 180 7.88 14.68 4.17
N ILE A 181 8.10 13.70 5.04
CA ILE A 181 8.87 13.88 6.26
C ILE A 181 10.08 12.97 6.18
N GLN A 182 11.26 13.56 6.31
CA GLN A 182 12.51 12.81 6.46
C GLN A 182 13.12 13.17 7.81
N GLU A 183 13.19 12.20 8.71
CA GLU A 183 13.74 12.37 10.05
C GLU A 183 15.03 11.57 10.22
N TRP A 184 16.01 12.19 10.86
CA TRP A 184 17.20 11.51 11.35
C TRP A 184 17.00 11.16 12.81
N VAL A 185 16.96 9.86 13.09
CA VAL A 185 16.84 9.34 14.45
C VAL A 185 18.19 8.74 14.85
N GLY A 186 18.81 9.35 15.87
CA GLY A 186 20.04 8.86 16.49
C GLY A 186 19.77 8.19 17.83
N LEU A 187 20.83 7.79 18.53
CA LEU A 187 20.72 7.17 19.87
C LEU A 187 20.06 8.07 20.91
N GLU A 188 20.16 9.40 20.74
CA GLU A 188 19.55 10.40 21.62
C GLU A 188 18.11 10.78 21.19
N GLY A 189 17.56 10.13 20.16
CA GLY A 189 16.23 10.41 19.63
C GLY A 189 16.25 11.18 18.30
N SER A 190 15.17 11.92 18.01
CA SER A 190 15.04 12.72 16.78
C SER A 190 16.04 13.87 16.79
N GLN A 191 16.86 13.97 15.74
CA GLN A 191 17.97 14.91 15.65
C GLN A 191 17.70 16.05 14.67
N LYS A 192 17.29 15.69 13.46
CA LYS A 192 16.99 16.62 12.37
C LYS A 192 15.79 16.12 11.63
N TYR A 193 15.04 17.02 11.02
CA TYR A 193 14.01 16.65 10.09
C TYR A 193 13.98 17.63 8.90
N ILE A 194 13.45 17.14 7.79
CA ILE A 194 13.03 17.92 6.65
C ILE A 194 11.55 17.64 6.48
N PHE A 195 10.77 18.71 6.28
CA PHE A 195 9.35 18.63 6.00
C PHE A 195 9.04 19.31 4.68
N GLY A 196 8.16 18.69 3.90
CA GLY A 196 7.73 19.20 2.63
C GLY A 196 6.47 18.51 2.14
N THR A 197 6.10 18.80 0.90
CA THR A 197 5.00 18.14 0.21
C THR A 197 5.53 17.44 -1.03
N LEU A 198 5.16 16.18 -1.18
CA LEU A 198 5.38 15.39 -2.39
C LEU A 198 4.07 15.31 -3.17
N THR A 199 4.09 15.83 -4.39
CA THR A 199 3.04 15.65 -5.38
C THR A 199 3.54 14.68 -6.44
N ILE A 200 2.78 13.62 -6.72
CA ILE A 200 3.06 12.66 -7.78
C ILE A 200 1.88 12.66 -8.73
N LEU A 201 2.15 12.72 -10.02
CA LEU A 201 1.18 12.49 -11.08
C LEU A 201 1.65 11.28 -11.87
N SER A 202 1.00 10.13 -11.69
CA SER A 202 1.34 8.90 -12.38
C SER A 202 0.48 8.67 -13.62
N TYR A 203 1.07 8.10 -14.67
CA TYR A 203 0.47 7.90 -15.98
C TYR A 203 0.44 6.43 -16.44
N LEU A 204 0.95 5.51 -15.64
CA LEU A 204 1.13 4.10 -16.04
C LEU A 204 -0.18 3.31 -16.16
N ASP A 205 -1.28 3.79 -15.58
CA ASP A 205 -2.61 3.17 -15.69
C ASP A 205 -3.52 4.06 -16.54
N ILE A 206 -3.95 3.55 -17.71
CA ILE A 206 -4.82 4.28 -18.64
C ILE A 206 -6.16 4.71 -18.03
N ASN A 207 -6.61 4.05 -16.95
CA ASN A 207 -7.86 4.37 -16.27
C ASN A 207 -7.78 5.70 -15.48
N ASN A 208 -6.61 6.31 -15.34
CA ASN A 208 -6.48 7.62 -14.71
C ASN A 208 -7.08 8.78 -15.54
N GLY A 209 -7.37 8.54 -16.83
CA GLY A 209 -7.96 9.53 -17.74
C GLY A 209 -7.09 10.75 -18.04
N LEU A 210 -5.80 10.71 -17.71
CA LEU A 210 -4.87 11.83 -17.88
C LEU A 210 -4.16 11.74 -19.23
N PRO A 211 -4.20 12.80 -20.07
CA PRO A 211 -3.43 12.81 -21.32
C PRO A 211 -1.92 12.79 -21.01
N ASN A 212 -1.19 11.90 -21.69
CA ASN A 212 0.25 11.73 -21.53
C ASN A 212 1.02 11.90 -22.86
N PRO A 213 1.01 13.09 -23.48
CA PRO A 213 1.63 13.29 -24.79
C PRO A 213 3.16 13.16 -24.80
N ASN A 214 3.79 13.14 -23.61
CA ASN A 214 5.24 13.08 -23.46
C ASN A 214 5.73 11.69 -23.02
N GLU A 215 4.83 10.69 -22.94
CA GLU A 215 5.16 9.32 -22.52
C GLU A 215 5.92 9.29 -21.18
N PHE A 216 5.46 10.06 -20.20
CA PHE A 216 5.99 9.99 -18.85
C PHE A 216 5.38 8.81 -18.10
N LYS A 217 6.17 8.10 -17.30
CA LYS A 217 5.65 7.18 -16.28
C LYS A 217 5.03 7.98 -15.13
N ALA A 218 5.75 8.98 -14.64
CA ALA A 218 5.30 9.84 -13.57
C ALA A 218 5.99 11.22 -13.63
N THR A 219 5.31 12.24 -13.11
CA THR A 219 5.95 13.52 -12.75
C THR A 219 5.83 13.74 -11.25
N GLN A 220 6.87 14.30 -10.65
CA GLN A 220 6.92 14.51 -9.20
C GLN A 220 7.37 15.92 -8.89
N LEU A 221 6.65 16.59 -8.00
CA LEU A 221 7.05 17.88 -7.43
C LEU A 221 7.23 17.69 -5.93
N ILE A 222 8.44 17.97 -5.45
CA ILE A 222 8.74 18.08 -4.03
C ILE A 222 8.92 19.55 -3.71
N ASN A 223 8.21 20.04 -2.70
CA ASN A 223 8.41 21.40 -2.18
C ASN A 223 8.74 21.32 -0.69
N PHE A 224 9.91 21.81 -0.31
CA PHE A 224 10.34 21.82 1.09
C PHE A 224 9.82 23.07 1.81
N SER A 225 9.12 22.86 2.91
CA SER A 225 8.61 23.94 3.76
C SER A 225 9.45 24.14 5.02
N GLU A 226 10.20 23.12 5.46
CA GLU A 226 11.08 23.17 6.63
C GLU A 226 12.32 22.27 6.46
N PRO A 227 13.46 22.59 7.10
CA PRO A 227 13.74 23.79 7.90
C PRO A 227 14.00 25.05 7.04
N TYR A 228 14.23 26.19 7.69
CA TYR A 228 14.44 27.48 7.02
C TYR A 228 15.53 27.44 5.93
N ASP A 229 16.60 26.68 6.15
CA ASP A 229 17.75 26.58 5.23
C ASP A 229 17.40 25.94 3.87
N VAL A 230 16.32 25.14 3.80
CA VAL A 230 15.85 24.50 2.56
C VAL A 230 14.45 24.97 2.16
N LYS A 231 13.82 25.82 2.97
CA LYS A 231 12.45 26.28 2.76
C LYS A 231 12.33 27.01 1.42
N GLY A 232 11.29 26.65 0.66
CA GLY A 232 11.02 27.19 -0.67
C GLY A 232 11.84 26.52 -1.78
N THR A 233 12.66 25.53 -1.46
CA THR A 233 13.33 24.70 -2.47
C THR A 233 12.31 23.76 -3.09
N GLY A 234 12.19 23.82 -4.41
CA GLY A 234 11.37 22.92 -5.21
C GLY A 234 12.24 21.98 -6.04
N LEU A 235 11.82 20.72 -6.16
CA LEU A 235 12.44 19.73 -7.03
C LEU A 235 11.37 19.10 -7.92
N LEU A 236 11.62 19.12 -9.23
CA LEU A 236 10.71 18.59 -10.24
C LEU A 236 11.42 17.43 -10.95
N ASN A 237 10.82 16.24 -10.89
CA ASN A 237 11.31 15.05 -11.57
C ASN A 237 10.34 14.61 -12.65
N TRP A 238 10.90 14.12 -13.75
CA TRP A 238 10.16 13.40 -14.79
C TRP A 238 10.75 12.01 -14.94
N ARG A 239 9.87 11.00 -14.90
CA ARG A 239 10.23 9.62 -15.22
C ARG A 239 9.61 9.28 -16.55
N TYR A 240 10.40 8.76 -17.48
CA TYR A 240 9.94 8.35 -18.81
C TYR A 240 9.38 6.91 -18.77
N LEU A 241 8.40 6.64 -19.63
CA LEU A 241 7.71 5.36 -19.77
C LEU A 241 8.46 4.41 -20.72
N ASP A 242 9.78 4.32 -20.55
CA ASP A 242 10.68 3.55 -21.42
C ASP A 242 11.59 2.59 -20.62
N GLY A 243 11.42 2.54 -19.30
CA GLY A 243 12.27 1.77 -18.40
C GLY A 243 13.72 2.27 -18.36
N SER A 244 14.00 3.51 -18.81
CA SER A 244 15.29 4.16 -18.62
C SER A 244 15.45 4.66 -17.18
N PRO A 245 16.69 4.85 -16.70
CA PRO A 245 16.93 5.47 -15.40
C PRO A 245 16.35 6.88 -15.35
N ASP A 246 16.03 7.34 -14.15
CA ASP A 246 15.59 8.72 -13.91
C ASP A 246 16.60 9.70 -14.52
N LYS A 247 16.10 10.66 -15.31
CA LYS A 247 16.88 11.73 -15.92
C LYS A 247 16.62 12.99 -15.09
N GLY A 248 17.66 13.52 -14.45
CA GLY A 248 17.65 14.77 -13.69
C GLY A 248 18.06 15.97 -14.53
#